data_AF-A0A2N2JBK1-F1
#
_entry.id   AF-A0A2N2JBK1-F1
#
_cell.length_a   1.000
_cell.length_b   1.000
_cell.length_c   1.000
_cell.angle_alpha   90.00
_cell.angle_beta   90.00
_cell.angle_gamma   90.00
#
_symmetry.space_group_name_H-M   'P 1'
#
loop_
_entity.id
_entity.type
_entity.pdbx_description
1 polymer ?
#
loop_
_entity_poly.entity_id
_entity_poly.type
_entity_poly.pdbx_seq_one_letter_code
_entity_poly.pdbx_strand_id
1 'polypeptide(L)'
;MKDPTDIDERELQRRVLYAVVRPLVRLADAFRVPLADVLDLVQVAYFHHLRDKGLRLADVGERLAISERSAKRLAKQLRETFLDAERRYDLPVKIEFMIWATPMSRAKVKQLLGEVDPRAVDRAIEQLIAEGRLVEEEGRTPRLMVNQRVDTLVRDTWLARIGGLNSFLGNLGDAVFGRFFRAEPRAMARTLNFLIRGRDRATLDRLFMETLVPAVQALDEAAQGADDAESFRLSLCWAPYNYLENESDADDGPPSGDQGEPT
;
A
#
# COMPACT_ATOMS: atom_id res chain seq x y z
N MET A 1 33.22 -5.20 25.57
CA MET A 1 31.90 -4.57 25.32
C MET A 1 31.73 -4.56 23.81
N LYS A 2 30.80 -5.34 23.23
CA LYS A 2 30.59 -5.34 21.77
C LYS A 2 30.17 -3.93 21.34
N ASP A 3 30.72 -3.47 20.22
CA ASP A 3 30.31 -2.22 19.59
C ASP A 3 28.78 -2.27 19.37
N PRO A 4 27.99 -1.29 19.85
CA PRO A 4 26.53 -1.27 19.63
C PRO A 4 26.14 -1.19 18.14
N THR A 5 27.11 -1.01 17.23
CA THR A 5 26.90 -0.98 15.78
C THR A 5 27.07 -2.34 15.08
N ASP A 6 27.60 -3.36 15.77
CA ASP A 6 27.91 -4.66 15.15
C ASP A 6 26.79 -5.69 15.40
N ILE A 7 25.79 -5.69 14.51
CA ILE A 7 24.70 -6.65 14.48
C ILE A 7 24.86 -7.59 13.30
N ASP A 8 24.75 -8.90 13.54
CA ASP A 8 24.75 -9.89 12.46
C ASP A 8 23.56 -9.67 11.52
N GLU A 9 23.75 -9.89 10.22
CA GLU A 9 22.74 -9.65 9.20
C GLU A 9 21.44 -10.43 9.47
N ARG A 10 21.53 -11.69 9.94
CA ARG A 10 20.34 -12.50 10.23
C ARG A 10 19.58 -11.96 11.43
N GLU A 11 20.30 -11.48 12.44
CA GLU A 11 19.70 -10.85 13.61
C GLU A 11 19.03 -9.52 13.23
N LEU A 12 19.64 -8.72 12.35
CA LEU A 12 19.03 -7.52 11.80
C LEU A 12 17.76 -7.85 11.01
N GLN A 13 17.81 -8.83 10.11
CA GLN A 13 16.65 -9.32 9.36
C GLN A 13 15.50 -9.72 10.29
N ARG A 14 15.78 -10.48 11.35
CA ARG A 14 14.78 -10.90 12.34
C ARG A 14 14.16 -9.72 13.07
N ARG A 15 14.96 -8.75 13.52
CA ARG A 15 14.47 -7.56 14.24
C ARG A 15 13.62 -6.66 13.35
N VAL A 16 14.03 -6.46 12.10
CA VAL A 16 13.27 -5.67 11.12
C VAL A 16 11.94 -6.36 10.81
N LEU A 17 11.94 -7.66 10.53
CA LEU A 17 10.71 -8.43 10.30
C LEU A 17 9.79 -8.37 11.52
N TYR A 18 10.32 -8.57 12.73
CA TYR A 18 9.54 -8.45 13.96
C TYR A 18 8.92 -7.05 14.10
N ALA A 19 9.68 -5.99 13.84
CA ALA A 19 9.18 -4.62 13.91
C ALA A 19 8.03 -4.36 12.92
N VAL A 20 8.10 -4.91 11.70
CA VAL A 20 7.05 -4.80 10.68
C VAL A 20 5.83 -5.66 11.01
N VAL A 21 6.00 -6.82 11.65
CA VAL A 21 4.91 -7.71 12.06
C VAL A 21 4.13 -7.16 13.25
N ARG A 22 4.74 -6.37 14.14
CA ARG A 22 4.04 -5.84 15.33
C ARG A 22 2.76 -5.04 14.99
N PRO A 23 2.74 -4.10 14.04
CA PRO A 23 1.51 -3.43 13.61
C PRO A 23 0.40 -4.40 13.13
N LEU A 24 0.77 -5.46 12.40
CA LEU A 24 -0.18 -6.50 11.96
C LEU A 24 -0.81 -7.20 13.17
N VAL A 25 0.00 -7.60 14.15
CA VAL A 25 -0.50 -8.29 15.35
C VAL A 25 -1.41 -7.38 16.17
N ARG A 26 -1.09 -6.08 16.29
CA ARG A 26 -1.96 -5.10 16.97
C ARG A 26 -3.32 -4.94 16.29
N LEU A 27 -3.34 -4.89 14.96
CA LEU A 27 -4.60 -4.84 14.21
C LEU A 27 -5.40 -6.13 14.36
N ALA A 28 -4.74 -7.29 14.31
CA ALA A 28 -5.39 -8.57 14.51
C ALA A 28 -6.04 -8.66 15.90
N ASP A 29 -5.35 -8.22 16.94
CA ASP A 29 -5.88 -8.16 18.31
C ASP A 29 -7.08 -7.22 18.42
N ALA A 30 -6.98 -6.01 17.85
CA ALA A 30 -8.09 -5.05 17.80
C ALA A 30 -9.32 -5.61 17.05
N PHE A 31 -9.11 -6.42 16.02
CA PHE A 31 -10.17 -7.11 15.29
C PHE A 31 -10.60 -8.44 15.93
N ARG A 32 -10.01 -8.80 17.07
CA ARG A 32 -10.23 -10.07 17.78
C ARG A 32 -10.01 -11.30 16.88
N VAL A 33 -9.05 -11.20 15.97
CA VAL A 33 -8.67 -12.27 15.04
C VAL A 33 -7.73 -13.24 15.76
N PRO A 34 -8.06 -14.54 15.86
CA PRO A 34 -7.19 -15.55 16.46
C PRO A 34 -5.82 -15.61 15.78
N LEU A 35 -4.76 -15.88 16.56
CA LEU A 35 -3.39 -16.03 16.03
C LEU A 35 -3.29 -17.07 14.91
N ALA A 36 -4.06 -18.16 15.00
CA ALA A 36 -4.10 -19.18 13.95
C ALA A 36 -4.54 -18.60 12.59
N ASP A 37 -5.56 -17.74 12.58
CA ASP A 37 -6.06 -17.09 11.38
C ASP A 37 -5.06 -16.06 10.84
N VAL A 38 -4.37 -15.33 11.73
CA VAL A 38 -3.27 -14.43 11.34
C VAL A 38 -2.14 -15.21 10.65
N LEU A 39 -1.76 -16.37 11.20
CA LEU A 39 -0.73 -17.22 10.61
C LEU A 39 -1.17 -17.76 9.24
N ASP A 40 -2.43 -18.14 9.09
CA ASP A 40 -2.99 -18.53 7.79
C ASP A 40 -2.96 -17.37 6.78
N LEU A 41 -3.32 -16.14 7.19
CA LEU A 41 -3.23 -14.95 6.34
C LEU A 41 -1.80 -14.66 5.91
N VAL A 42 -0.83 -14.76 6.82
CA VAL A 42 0.60 -14.61 6.50
C VAL A 42 1.06 -15.68 5.52
N GLN A 43 0.62 -16.93 5.67
CA GLN A 43 0.94 -18.00 4.72
C GLN A 43 0.36 -17.71 3.33
N VAL A 44 -0.89 -17.23 3.25
CA VAL A 44 -1.51 -16.83 1.97
C VAL A 44 -0.76 -15.66 1.34
N ALA A 45 -0.41 -14.64 2.12
CA ALA A 45 0.34 -13.48 1.62
C ALA A 45 1.75 -13.86 1.12
N TYR A 46 2.47 -14.71 1.86
CA TYR A 46 3.78 -15.21 1.42
C TYR A 46 3.63 -16.05 0.13
N PHE A 47 2.64 -16.95 0.09
CA PHE A 47 2.33 -17.74 -1.10
C PHE A 47 2.05 -16.84 -2.31
N HIS A 48 1.25 -15.78 -2.15
CA HIS A 48 0.94 -14.81 -3.19
C HIS A 48 2.20 -14.13 -3.71
N HIS A 49 3.04 -13.58 -2.82
CA HIS A 49 4.32 -12.95 -3.18
C HIS A 49 5.24 -13.87 -3.98
N LEU A 50 5.34 -15.15 -3.61
CA LEU A 50 6.14 -16.11 -4.36
C LEU A 50 5.55 -16.43 -5.73
N ARG A 51 4.22 -16.48 -5.84
CA ARG A 51 3.51 -16.68 -7.11
C ARG A 51 3.68 -15.49 -8.05
N ASP A 52 3.67 -14.27 -7.53
CA ASP A 52 3.92 -13.04 -8.30
C ASP A 52 5.35 -13.00 -8.86
N LYS A 53 6.30 -13.66 -8.19
CA LYS A 53 7.66 -13.88 -8.73
C LYS A 53 7.74 -15.00 -9.78
N GLY A 54 6.62 -15.55 -10.20
CA GLY A 54 6.54 -16.59 -11.25
C GLY A 54 6.85 -18.02 -10.80
N LEU A 55 7.06 -18.27 -9.50
CA LEU A 55 7.39 -19.61 -9.01
C LEU A 55 6.25 -20.60 -9.22
N ARG A 56 6.55 -21.84 -9.60
CA ARG A 56 5.54 -22.89 -9.76
C ARG A 56 5.08 -23.40 -8.39
N LEU A 57 3.91 -24.04 -8.35
CA LEU A 57 3.33 -24.56 -7.09
C LEU A 57 4.30 -25.47 -6.31
N ALA A 58 5.09 -26.29 -7.00
CA ALA A 58 6.10 -27.14 -6.39
C ALA A 58 7.20 -26.31 -5.69
N ASP A 59 7.75 -25.31 -6.38
CA ASP A 59 8.81 -24.43 -5.86
C ASP A 59 8.32 -23.59 -4.66
N VAL A 60 7.05 -23.18 -4.69
CA VAL A 60 6.42 -22.47 -3.57
C VAL A 60 6.26 -23.39 -2.35
N GLY A 61 5.85 -24.65 -2.57
CA GLY A 61 5.73 -25.66 -1.52
C GLY A 61 7.07 -25.92 -0.83
N GLU A 62 8.15 -26.04 -1.61
CA GLU A 62 9.51 -26.20 -1.09
C GLU A 62 9.95 -24.99 -0.27
N ARG A 63 9.78 -23.76 -0.79
CA ARG A 63 10.17 -22.52 -0.10
C ARG A 63 9.42 -22.27 1.20
N LEU A 64 8.14 -22.61 1.23
CA LEU A 64 7.31 -22.50 2.44
C LEU A 64 7.46 -23.70 3.37
N ALA A 65 8.21 -24.73 2.97
CA ALA A 65 8.32 -26.01 3.66
C ALA A 65 6.93 -26.63 3.97
N ILE A 66 6.02 -26.60 3.00
CA ILE A 66 4.66 -27.14 3.10
C ILE A 66 4.39 -28.23 2.05
N SER A 67 3.41 -29.08 2.33
CA SER A 67 2.97 -30.11 1.39
C SER A 67 2.32 -29.52 0.13
N GLU A 68 2.32 -30.28 -0.97
CA GLU A 68 1.60 -29.91 -2.20
C GLU A 68 0.10 -29.70 -1.95
N ARG A 69 -0.49 -30.49 -1.03
CA ARG A 69 -1.89 -30.33 -0.60
C ARG A 69 -2.11 -28.96 0.05
N SER A 70 -1.20 -28.53 0.90
CA SER A 70 -1.24 -27.21 1.54
C SER A 70 -1.06 -26.09 0.51
N ALA A 71 -0.14 -26.23 -0.44
CA ALA A 71 0.03 -25.26 -1.53
C ALA A 71 -1.23 -25.11 -2.39
N LYS A 72 -1.91 -26.24 -2.71
CA LYS A 72 -3.20 -26.23 -3.41
C LYS A 72 -4.31 -25.55 -2.61
N ARG A 73 -4.36 -25.75 -1.28
CA ARG A 73 -5.29 -25.04 -0.38
C ARG A 73 -5.06 -23.52 -0.44
N LEU A 74 -3.82 -23.06 -0.27
CA LEU A 74 -3.47 -21.65 -0.34
C LEU A 74 -3.83 -21.04 -1.70
N ALA A 75 -3.56 -21.74 -2.80
CA ALA A 75 -3.93 -21.32 -4.14
C ALA A 75 -5.45 -21.20 -4.37
N LYS A 76 -6.24 -22.03 -3.69
CA LYS A 76 -7.71 -21.96 -3.71
C LYS A 76 -8.19 -20.76 -2.89
N GLN A 77 -7.73 -20.65 -1.64
CA GLN A 77 -8.07 -19.56 -0.72
C GLN A 77 -7.74 -18.19 -1.30
N LEU A 78 -6.55 -18.04 -1.90
CA LEU A 78 -6.12 -16.79 -2.56
C LEU A 78 -7.09 -16.38 -3.68
N ARG A 79 -7.51 -17.33 -4.52
CA ARG A 79 -8.46 -17.07 -5.62
C ARG A 79 -9.85 -16.71 -5.13
N GLU A 80 -10.38 -17.47 -4.17
CA GLU A 80 -11.77 -17.33 -3.72
C GLU A 80 -11.98 -16.14 -2.78
N THR A 81 -10.95 -15.74 -2.02
CA THR A 81 -11.12 -14.76 -0.93
C THR A 81 -10.52 -13.39 -1.24
N PHE A 82 -9.43 -13.30 -1.99
CA PHE A 82 -8.63 -12.06 -2.10
C PHE A 82 -8.52 -11.52 -3.54
N LEU A 83 -8.23 -12.38 -4.52
CA LEU A 83 -7.90 -11.93 -5.88
C LEU A 83 -9.09 -11.38 -6.68
N ASP A 84 -10.31 -11.88 -6.47
CA ASP A 84 -11.49 -11.39 -7.23
C ASP A 84 -11.90 -9.96 -6.83
N ALA A 85 -11.48 -9.51 -5.65
CA ALA A 85 -11.64 -8.15 -5.15
C ALA A 85 -10.47 -7.24 -5.54
N GLU A 86 -9.21 -7.70 -5.36
CA GLU A 86 -8.00 -6.92 -5.66
C GLU A 86 -7.77 -6.68 -7.15
N ARG A 87 -8.04 -7.68 -8.02
CA ARG A 87 -7.87 -7.55 -9.49
C ARG A 87 -8.70 -6.42 -10.11
N ARG A 88 -9.79 -6.01 -9.46
CA ARG A 88 -10.63 -4.89 -9.94
C ARG A 88 -10.05 -3.51 -9.61
N TYR A 89 -9.04 -3.40 -8.73
CA TYR A 89 -8.58 -2.09 -8.22
C TYR A 89 -7.06 -1.90 -8.21
N ASP A 90 -6.25 -2.93 -7.95
CA ASP A 90 -4.77 -2.80 -7.96
C ASP A 90 -4.24 -2.60 -9.38
N LEU A 91 -4.86 -3.24 -10.37
CA LEU A 91 -4.49 -3.09 -11.77
C LEU A 91 -4.76 -1.67 -12.30
N PRO A 92 -5.94 -1.06 -12.07
CA PRO A 92 -6.16 0.37 -12.34
C PRO A 92 -5.12 1.30 -11.73
N VAL A 93 -4.79 1.16 -10.44
CA VAL A 93 -3.82 2.04 -9.76
C VAL A 93 -2.41 1.90 -10.36
N LYS A 94 -1.98 0.66 -10.64
CA LYS A 94 -0.69 0.41 -11.29
C LYS A 94 -0.63 0.99 -12.70
N ILE A 95 -1.70 0.85 -13.48
CA ILE A 95 -1.81 1.41 -14.83
C ILE A 95 -1.77 2.94 -14.79
N GLU A 96 -2.52 3.57 -13.87
CA GLU A 96 -2.52 5.01 -13.68
C GLU A 96 -1.13 5.53 -13.29
N PHE A 97 -0.44 4.89 -12.35
CA PHE A 97 0.94 5.24 -11.98
C PHE A 97 1.92 5.15 -13.16
N MET A 98 1.82 4.09 -13.97
CA MET A 98 2.67 3.93 -15.16
C MET A 98 2.41 5.02 -16.20
N ILE A 99 1.13 5.34 -16.46
CA ILE A 99 0.72 6.35 -17.44
C ILE A 99 1.04 7.76 -16.95
N TRP A 100 0.97 7.99 -15.64
CA TRP A 100 1.39 9.22 -15.00
C TRP A 100 2.86 9.52 -15.30
N ALA A 101 3.75 8.53 -15.10
CA ALA A 101 5.18 8.69 -15.35
C ALA A 101 5.52 8.90 -16.83
N THR A 102 4.76 8.29 -17.76
CA THR A 102 4.96 8.48 -19.20
C THR A 102 3.66 8.18 -19.97
N PRO A 103 3.08 9.15 -20.71
CA PRO A 103 1.96 8.91 -21.60
C PRO A 103 2.27 7.77 -22.59
N MET A 104 1.39 6.78 -22.65
CA MET A 104 1.65 5.56 -23.43
C MET A 104 0.38 4.96 -24.04
N SER A 105 0.55 4.19 -25.12
CA SER A 105 -0.57 3.52 -25.77
C SER A 105 -1.06 2.30 -24.98
N ARG A 106 -2.32 1.90 -25.18
CA ARG A 106 -2.88 0.64 -24.63
C ARG A 106 -1.98 -0.57 -24.91
N ALA A 107 -1.41 -0.64 -26.11
CA ALA A 107 -0.50 -1.70 -26.51
C ALA A 107 0.80 -1.71 -25.68
N LYS A 108 1.35 -0.53 -25.37
CA LYS A 108 2.55 -0.40 -24.54
C LYS A 108 2.28 -0.78 -23.09
N VAL A 109 1.13 -0.39 -22.54
CA VAL A 109 0.70 -0.81 -21.18
C VAL A 109 0.64 -2.34 -21.08
N LYS A 110 0.00 -3.01 -22.04
CA LYS A 110 -0.07 -4.48 -22.10
C LYS A 110 1.31 -5.13 -22.22
N GLN A 111 2.22 -4.54 -23.01
CA GLN A 111 3.59 -5.04 -23.14
C GLN A 111 4.35 -4.96 -21.81
N LEU A 112 4.23 -3.84 -21.10
CA LEU A 112 4.89 -3.64 -19.80
C LEU A 112 4.25 -4.49 -18.69
N LEU A 113 2.97 -4.81 -18.81
CA LEU A 113 2.22 -5.72 -17.93
C LEU A 113 2.11 -7.13 -18.52
N GLY A 114 3.15 -7.63 -19.19
CA GLY A 114 3.13 -8.89 -19.94
C GLY A 114 2.77 -10.15 -19.14
N GLU A 115 2.77 -10.07 -17.81
CA GLU A 115 2.35 -11.14 -16.89
C GLU A 115 0.85 -11.10 -16.56
N VAL A 116 0.15 -10.00 -16.89
CA VAL A 116 -1.27 -9.78 -16.64
C VAL A 116 -2.09 -10.12 -17.88
N ASP A 117 -3.28 -10.73 -17.69
CA ASP A 117 -4.22 -10.99 -18.79
C ASP A 117 -4.51 -9.69 -19.57
N PRO A 118 -4.22 -9.63 -20.89
CA PRO A 118 -4.47 -8.46 -21.71
C PRO A 118 -5.91 -7.94 -21.66
N ARG A 119 -6.90 -8.82 -21.46
CA ARG A 119 -8.30 -8.43 -21.32
C ARG A 119 -8.59 -7.76 -19.98
N ALA A 120 -7.88 -8.14 -18.92
CA ALA A 120 -7.98 -7.47 -17.63
C ALA A 120 -7.37 -6.06 -17.69
N VAL A 121 -6.27 -5.90 -18.43
CA VAL A 121 -5.65 -4.59 -18.68
C VAL A 121 -6.62 -3.67 -19.44
N ASP A 122 -7.29 -4.17 -20.48
CA ASP A 122 -8.29 -3.38 -21.22
C ASP A 122 -9.44 -2.92 -20.32
N ARG A 123 -10.03 -3.82 -19.54
CA ARG A 123 -11.11 -3.48 -18.62
C ARG A 123 -10.69 -2.44 -17.58
N ALA A 124 -9.47 -2.54 -17.06
CA ALA A 124 -8.94 -1.57 -16.11
C ALA A 124 -8.71 -0.19 -16.75
N ILE A 125 -8.22 -0.13 -18.00
CA ILE A 125 -8.09 1.13 -18.75
C ILE A 125 -9.46 1.75 -19.03
N GLU A 126 -10.41 0.96 -19.50
CA GLU A 126 -11.79 1.41 -19.75
C GLU A 126 -12.46 1.92 -18.50
N GLN A 127 -12.26 1.24 -17.38
CA GLN A 127 -12.67 1.71 -16.07
C GLN A 127 -12.04 3.07 -15.78
N LEU A 128 -10.72 3.22 -15.83
CA LEU A 128 -10.06 4.51 -15.53
C LEU A 128 -10.53 5.67 -16.44
N ILE A 129 -10.83 5.40 -17.71
CA ILE A 129 -11.38 6.40 -18.64
C ILE A 129 -12.83 6.75 -18.25
N ALA A 130 -13.67 5.75 -17.99
CA ALA A 130 -15.06 5.97 -17.56
C ALA A 130 -15.14 6.72 -16.22
N GLU A 131 -14.13 6.53 -15.37
CA GLU A 131 -13.95 7.24 -14.10
C GLU A 131 -13.35 8.64 -14.26
N GLY A 132 -13.00 9.04 -15.48
CA GLY A 132 -12.39 10.33 -15.81
C GLY A 132 -10.95 10.48 -15.35
N ARG A 133 -10.30 9.42 -14.88
CA ARG A 133 -8.91 9.40 -14.35
C ARG A 133 -7.87 9.31 -15.46
N LEU A 134 -8.22 8.65 -16.56
CA LEU A 134 -7.45 8.68 -17.79
C LEU A 134 -8.22 9.41 -18.88
N VAL A 135 -7.48 10.08 -19.74
CA VAL A 135 -7.98 10.60 -21.02
C VAL A 135 -7.17 9.99 -22.16
N GLU A 136 -7.83 9.77 -23.29
CA GLU A 136 -7.16 9.42 -24.54
C GLU A 136 -6.86 10.69 -25.30
N GLU A 137 -5.58 10.96 -25.53
CA GLU A 137 -5.14 12.02 -26.43
C GLU A 137 -5.21 11.53 -27.88
N GLU A 138 -5.89 12.30 -28.73
CA GLU A 138 -6.06 11.97 -30.14
C GLU A 138 -4.74 12.08 -30.92
N GLY A 139 -4.49 11.08 -31.75
CA GLY A 139 -3.32 11.00 -32.63
C GLY A 139 -3.34 9.73 -33.47
N ARG A 140 -2.28 9.49 -34.28
CA ARG A 140 -2.18 8.28 -35.12
C ARG A 140 -2.24 6.98 -34.31
N THR A 141 -1.76 7.02 -33.06
CA THR A 141 -1.95 5.99 -32.04
C THR A 141 -2.42 6.67 -30.76
N PRO A 142 -3.64 6.41 -30.27
CA PRO A 142 -4.14 7.04 -29.05
C PRO A 142 -3.20 6.79 -27.87
N ARG A 143 -2.86 7.86 -27.15
CA ARG A 143 -2.06 7.79 -25.93
C ARG A 143 -2.96 8.00 -24.73
N LEU A 144 -2.77 7.18 -23.71
CA LEU A 144 -3.41 7.37 -22.42
C LEU A 144 -2.59 8.39 -21.64
N MET A 145 -3.28 9.31 -20.99
CA MET A 145 -2.72 10.29 -20.06
C MET A 145 -3.57 10.35 -18.79
N VAL A 146 -2.95 10.68 -17.66
CA VAL A 146 -3.72 10.96 -16.44
C VAL A 146 -4.42 12.30 -16.57
N ASN A 147 -5.70 12.34 -16.19
CA ASN A 147 -6.45 13.56 -16.14
C ASN A 147 -6.04 14.39 -14.92
N GLN A 148 -5.15 15.36 -15.12
CA GLN A 148 -4.61 16.24 -14.07
C GLN A 148 -5.67 17.13 -13.38
N ARG A 149 -6.90 17.18 -13.89
CA ARG A 149 -8.03 17.92 -13.29
C ARG A 149 -8.83 17.12 -12.27
N VAL A 150 -8.58 15.81 -12.13
CA VAL A 150 -9.21 15.03 -11.07
C VAL A 150 -8.43 15.30 -9.80
N ASP A 151 -9.01 16.15 -8.96
CA ASP A 151 -8.67 16.28 -7.55
C ASP A 151 -8.47 14.90 -6.94
N THR A 152 -7.64 14.84 -5.91
CA THR A 152 -7.29 13.71 -5.04
C THR A 152 -8.52 13.04 -4.39
N LEU A 153 -9.45 12.56 -5.21
CA LEU A 153 -10.63 11.80 -4.88
C LEU A 153 -10.17 10.38 -4.58
N VAL A 154 -9.60 10.24 -3.39
CA VAL A 154 -9.63 8.99 -2.65
C VAL A 154 -11.09 8.59 -2.60
N ARG A 155 -11.48 7.64 -3.45
CA ARG A 155 -12.83 7.07 -3.39
C ARG A 155 -13.01 6.46 -2.02
N ASP A 156 -14.11 6.83 -1.35
CA ASP A 156 -14.42 6.29 -0.03
C ASP A 156 -15.05 4.88 -0.07
N THR A 157 -14.68 4.09 -1.08
CA THR A 157 -15.06 2.67 -1.15
C THR A 157 -14.06 1.86 -0.35
N TRP A 158 -14.52 0.83 0.38
CA TRP A 158 -13.64 -0.04 1.15
C TRP A 158 -12.54 -0.69 0.29
N LEU A 159 -12.82 -0.99 -0.98
CA LEU A 159 -11.85 -1.53 -1.93
C LEU A 159 -10.73 -0.53 -2.29
N ALA A 160 -11.07 0.74 -2.53
CA ALA A 160 -10.07 1.78 -2.76
C ALA A 160 -9.23 2.07 -1.50
N ARG A 161 -9.84 1.96 -0.30
CA ARG A 161 -9.10 2.05 0.97
C ARG A 161 -8.10 0.90 1.12
N ILE A 162 -8.46 -0.32 0.72
CA ILE A 162 -7.53 -1.47 0.71
C ILE A 162 -6.42 -1.30 -0.33
N GLY A 163 -6.72 -0.87 -1.56
CA GLY A 163 -5.70 -0.60 -2.57
C GLY A 163 -4.72 0.52 -2.17
N GLY A 164 -5.23 1.56 -1.49
CA GLY A 164 -4.41 2.61 -0.89
C GLY A 164 -3.51 2.07 0.23
N LEU A 165 -4.05 1.20 1.09
CA LEU A 165 -3.29 0.53 2.14
C LEU A 165 -2.18 -0.37 1.56
N ASN A 166 -2.48 -1.18 0.54
CA ASN A 166 -1.49 -2.02 -0.15
C ASN A 166 -0.35 -1.16 -0.74
N SER A 167 -0.68 -0.05 -1.39
CA SER A 167 0.31 0.90 -1.93
C SER A 167 1.19 1.52 -0.84
N PHE A 168 0.58 1.92 0.28
CA PHE A 168 1.28 2.44 1.45
C PHE A 168 2.25 1.42 2.06
N LEU A 169 1.76 0.20 2.33
CA LEU A 169 2.57 -0.88 2.91
C LEU A 169 3.69 -1.35 1.97
N GLY A 170 3.44 -1.34 0.66
CA GLY A 170 4.47 -1.57 -0.35
C GLY A 170 5.59 -0.53 -0.27
N ASN A 171 5.24 0.76 -0.24
CA ASN A 171 6.23 1.83 -0.11
C ASN A 171 7.00 1.78 1.23
N LEU A 172 6.31 1.45 2.32
CA LEU A 172 6.94 1.20 3.62
C LEU A 172 7.96 0.06 3.52
N GLY A 173 7.61 -1.04 2.86
CA GLY A 173 8.51 -2.16 2.60
C GLY A 173 9.77 -1.74 1.84
N ASP A 174 9.61 -0.97 0.76
CA ASP A 174 10.72 -0.45 -0.05
C ASP A 174 11.64 0.47 0.76
N ALA A 175 11.06 1.40 1.54
CA ALA A 175 11.80 2.31 2.39
C ALA A 175 12.56 1.58 3.51
N VAL A 176 11.93 0.59 4.15
CA VAL A 176 12.58 -0.26 5.16
C VAL A 176 13.73 -1.04 4.53
N PHE A 177 13.51 -1.68 3.38
CA PHE A 177 14.54 -2.48 2.74
C PHE A 177 15.73 -1.62 2.29
N GLY A 178 15.46 -0.49 1.62
CA GLY A 178 16.46 0.46 1.17
C GLY A 178 17.33 0.98 2.31
N ARG A 179 16.70 1.37 3.43
CA ARG A 179 17.40 1.94 4.58
C ARG A 179 18.25 0.93 5.34
N PHE A 180 17.71 -0.25 5.64
CA PHE A 180 18.36 -1.21 6.54
C PHE A 180 19.31 -2.19 5.84
N PHE A 181 19.12 -2.47 4.54
CA PHE A 181 19.89 -3.50 3.84
C PHE A 181 20.62 -3.01 2.59
N ARG A 182 20.28 -1.83 2.06
CA ARG A 182 20.94 -1.27 0.86
C ARG A 182 21.69 0.04 1.11
N ALA A 183 21.56 0.62 2.31
CA ALA A 183 22.05 1.97 2.62
C ALA A 183 21.66 2.99 1.53
N GLU A 184 20.47 2.82 0.94
CA GLU A 184 19.96 3.64 -0.16
C GLU A 184 19.74 5.08 0.36
N PRO A 185 20.55 6.07 -0.06
CA PRO A 185 20.45 7.43 0.47
C PRO A 185 19.09 8.08 0.24
N ARG A 186 18.36 7.61 -0.79
CA ARG A 186 17.02 8.09 -1.15
C ARG A 186 15.90 7.45 -0.31
N ALA A 187 16.16 6.37 0.42
CA ALA A 187 15.18 5.70 1.26
C ALA A 187 14.87 6.56 2.51
N MET A 188 13.79 7.34 2.43
CA MET A 188 13.39 8.27 3.47
C MET A 188 12.29 7.69 4.36
N ALA A 189 12.60 7.53 5.65
CA ALA A 189 11.62 7.28 6.70
C ALA A 189 11.86 8.30 7.81
N ARG A 190 10.90 9.21 8.02
CA ARG A 190 10.93 10.23 9.08
C ARG A 190 9.58 10.27 9.77
N THR A 191 9.62 10.34 11.09
CA THR A 191 8.45 10.54 11.93
C THR A 191 8.52 11.94 12.50
N LEU A 192 7.45 12.72 12.30
CA LEU A 192 7.28 14.02 12.93
C LEU A 192 6.26 13.88 14.06
N ASN A 193 6.67 14.19 15.29
CA ASN A 193 5.80 14.22 16.45
C ASN A 193 5.60 15.68 16.86
N PHE A 194 4.35 16.14 16.89
CA PHE A 194 4.03 17.53 17.21
C PHE A 194 2.62 17.63 17.80
N LEU A 195 2.38 18.72 18.54
CA LEU A 195 1.06 19.03 19.09
C LEU A 195 0.40 20.11 18.23
N ILE A 196 -0.88 19.92 17.93
CA ILE A 196 -1.73 20.93 17.33
C ILE A 196 -2.97 21.13 18.20
N ARG A 197 -3.55 22.33 18.16
CA ARG A 197 -4.87 22.56 18.74
C ARG A 197 -5.91 21.99 17.78
N GLY A 198 -7.04 21.51 18.29
CA GLY A 198 -8.11 20.97 17.43
C GLY A 198 -8.58 21.96 16.35
N ARG A 199 -8.66 23.25 16.68
CA ARG A 199 -8.99 24.34 15.73
C ARG A 199 -7.94 24.55 14.63
N ASP A 200 -6.71 24.12 14.86
CA ASP A 200 -5.59 24.29 13.92
C ASP A 200 -5.47 23.09 12.97
N ARG A 201 -6.35 22.06 13.08
CA ARG A 201 -6.34 20.88 12.19
C ARG A 201 -6.52 21.24 10.72
N ALA A 202 -7.43 22.16 10.41
CA ALA A 202 -7.63 22.63 9.04
C ALA A 202 -6.37 23.29 8.43
N THR A 203 -5.48 23.84 9.26
CA THR A 203 -4.20 24.37 8.81
C THR A 203 -3.23 23.25 8.40
N LEU A 204 -3.27 22.10 9.08
CA LEU A 204 -2.47 20.93 8.67
C LEU A 204 -2.94 20.40 7.31
N ASP A 205 -4.26 20.32 7.10
CA ASP A 205 -4.84 19.88 5.82
C ASP A 205 -4.43 20.83 4.68
N ARG A 206 -4.45 22.16 4.93
CA ARG A 206 -3.97 23.15 3.96
C ARG A 206 -2.48 23.06 3.69
N LEU A 207 -1.62 22.84 4.70
CA LEU A 207 -0.19 22.64 4.46
C LEU A 207 0.06 21.46 3.51
N PHE A 208 -0.72 20.39 3.64
CA PHE A 208 -0.64 19.28 2.70
C PHE A 208 -1.14 19.67 1.30
N MET A 209 -2.38 20.16 1.20
CA MET A 209 -3.05 20.39 -0.08
C MET A 209 -2.56 21.62 -0.84
N GLU A 210 -2.20 22.69 -0.15
CA GLU A 210 -1.85 23.99 -0.74
C GLU A 210 -0.34 24.22 -0.79
N THR A 211 0.47 23.44 -0.07
CA THR A 211 1.93 23.59 -0.08
C THR A 211 2.64 22.36 -0.62
N LEU A 212 2.42 21.19 -0.01
CA LEU A 212 3.16 19.99 -0.41
C LEU A 212 2.74 19.49 -1.79
N VAL A 213 1.43 19.36 -2.05
CA VAL A 213 0.93 18.84 -3.33
C VAL A 213 1.40 19.73 -4.50
N PRO A 214 1.24 21.07 -4.47
CA PRO A 214 1.73 21.93 -5.55
C PRO A 214 3.24 21.87 -5.73
N ALA A 215 4.02 21.75 -4.64
CA ALA A 215 5.47 21.62 -4.72
C ALA A 215 5.88 20.31 -5.43
N VAL A 216 5.20 19.19 -5.13
CA VAL A 216 5.45 17.90 -5.80
C VAL A 216 5.03 17.96 -7.27
N GLN A 217 3.90 18.59 -7.59
CA GLN A 217 3.46 18.79 -8.99
C GLN A 217 4.48 19.61 -9.78
N ALA A 218 4.98 20.71 -9.22
CA ALA A 218 5.99 21.54 -9.88
C ALA A 218 7.31 20.77 -10.13
N LEU A 219 7.71 19.90 -9.20
CA LEU A 219 8.88 19.03 -9.37
C LEU A 219 8.64 17.98 -10.47
N ASP A 220 7.45 17.38 -10.50
CA ASP A 220 7.07 16.41 -11.54
C ASP A 220 7.06 17.05 -12.93
N GLU A 221 6.38 18.19 -13.09
CA GLU A 221 6.33 18.95 -14.34
C GLU A 221 7.74 19.32 -14.84
N ALA A 222 8.64 19.74 -13.94
CA ALA A 222 10.01 20.07 -14.29
C ALA A 222 10.85 18.84 -14.71
N ALA A 223 10.50 17.64 -14.23
CA ALA A 223 11.18 16.40 -14.56
C ALA A 223 10.67 15.75 -15.87
N GLN A 224 9.55 16.21 -16.42
CA GLN A 224 8.98 15.61 -17.63
C GLN A 224 9.92 15.75 -18.83
N GLY A 225 10.36 14.61 -19.36
CA GLY A 225 11.25 14.54 -20.51
C GLY A 225 12.72 14.82 -20.21
N ALA A 226 13.10 14.97 -18.94
CA ALA A 226 14.49 15.08 -18.53
C ALA A 226 15.19 13.71 -18.59
N ASP A 227 16.42 13.68 -19.08
CA ASP A 227 17.22 12.45 -19.21
C ASP A 227 17.63 11.86 -17.84
N ASP A 228 17.60 12.67 -16.79
CA ASP A 228 17.92 12.32 -15.41
C ASP A 228 16.69 12.22 -14.50
N ALA A 229 15.49 12.14 -15.09
CA ALA A 229 14.25 12.01 -14.32
C ALA A 229 14.24 10.71 -13.47
N GLU A 230 13.95 10.86 -12.19
CA GLU A 230 13.84 9.75 -11.23
C GLU A 230 12.41 9.63 -10.70
N SER A 231 11.90 8.39 -10.61
CA SER A 231 10.57 8.13 -10.07
C SER A 231 10.61 7.98 -8.55
N PHE A 232 9.82 8.79 -7.84
CA PHE A 232 9.65 8.70 -6.39
C PHE A 232 8.21 8.32 -6.02
N ARG A 233 8.06 7.62 -4.90
CA ARG A 233 6.77 7.39 -4.27
C ARG A 233 6.78 7.95 -2.85
N LEU A 234 5.93 8.95 -2.60
CA LEU A 234 5.75 9.52 -1.28
C LEU A 234 4.48 8.97 -0.63
N SER A 235 4.62 8.46 0.60
CA SER A 235 3.49 8.07 1.42
C SER A 235 3.58 8.78 2.76
N LEU A 236 2.55 9.55 3.09
CA LEU A 236 2.43 10.28 4.35
C LEU A 236 1.25 9.72 5.13
N CYS A 237 1.47 9.45 6.41
CA CYS A 237 0.43 9.01 7.32
C CYS A 237 0.52 9.79 8.63
N TRP A 238 -0.62 10.17 9.17
CA TRP A 238 -0.76 10.66 10.53
C TRP A 238 -2.03 10.09 11.13
N ALA A 239 -1.98 9.87 12.44
CA ALA A 239 -3.11 9.45 13.26
C ALA A 239 -2.99 10.16 14.61
N PRO A 240 -4.07 10.28 15.39
CA PRO A 240 -3.95 10.66 16.78
C PRO A 240 -2.91 9.78 17.50
N TYR A 241 -2.15 10.38 18.42
CA TYR A 241 -1.15 9.64 19.18
C TYR A 241 -1.81 8.50 19.95
N ASN A 242 -1.24 7.29 19.84
CA ASN A 242 -1.74 6.07 20.47
C ASN A 242 -3.20 5.72 20.14
N TYR A 243 -3.71 6.08 18.95
CA TYR A 243 -5.12 5.89 18.58
C TYR A 243 -5.68 4.50 18.89
N LEU A 244 -4.98 3.42 18.49
CA LEU A 244 -5.43 2.05 18.74
C LEU A 244 -5.42 1.64 20.22
N GLU A 245 -4.48 2.16 21.01
CA GLU A 245 -4.42 1.88 22.46
C GLU A 245 -5.53 2.63 23.20
N ASN A 246 -5.82 3.87 22.78
CA ASN A 246 -6.86 4.69 23.40
C ASN A 246 -8.28 4.16 23.09
N GLU A 247 -8.50 3.54 21.93
CA GLU A 247 -9.78 2.93 21.56
C GLU A 247 -10.03 1.62 22.32
N SER A 248 -8.99 0.80 22.55
CA SER A 248 -9.13 -0.42 23.37
C SER A 248 -9.47 -0.12 24.83
N ASP A 249 -8.93 0.97 25.39
CA ASP A 249 -9.20 1.37 26.78
C ASP A 249 -10.61 1.98 26.96
N ALA A 250 -11.23 2.47 25.89
CA ALA A 250 -12.57 3.07 25.93
C ALA A 250 -13.71 2.02 26.01
N ASP A 251 -13.47 0.81 25.50
CA ASP A 251 -14.46 -0.29 25.44
C ASP A 251 -14.55 -1.08 26.78
N ASP A 252 -13.58 -0.89 27.68
CA ASP A 252 -13.48 -1.53 29.01
C ASP A 252 -13.99 -0.65 30.18
N GLY A 253 -14.59 0.52 29.89
CA GLY A 253 -15.21 1.37 30.91
C GLY A 253 -16.50 0.75 31.46
N PRO A 254 -16.74 0.75 32.79
CA PRO A 254 -17.99 0.26 33.33
C PRO A 254 -19.16 1.08 32.76
N PRO A 255 -20.32 0.46 32.46
CA PRO A 255 -21.48 1.20 32.00
C PRO A 255 -21.78 2.27 33.04
N SER A 256 -21.84 3.53 32.61
CA SER A 256 -22.21 4.66 33.45
C SER A 256 -23.55 4.34 34.08
N GLY A 257 -23.49 3.94 35.35
CA GLY A 257 -24.64 3.63 36.17
C GLY A 257 -25.54 4.85 36.24
N ASP A 258 -26.77 4.61 35.79
CA ASP A 258 -27.97 5.39 36.04
C ASP A 258 -27.96 5.94 37.48
N GLN A 259 -27.58 7.22 37.64
CA GLN A 259 -27.87 7.95 38.86
C GLN A 259 -29.28 8.50 38.70
N GLY A 260 -30.25 7.63 39.00
CA GLY A 260 -31.61 8.06 39.26
C GLY A 260 -31.61 9.07 40.41
N GLU A 261 -32.12 10.26 40.13
CA GLU A 261 -32.51 11.24 41.15
C GLU A 261 -33.59 10.63 42.06
N PRO A 262 -33.44 10.69 43.39
CA PRO A 262 -34.58 10.60 44.28
C PRO A 262 -35.13 12.01 44.54
N THR A 263 -36.45 12.10 44.36
CA THR A 263 -37.37 13.14 44.84
C THR A 263 -37.14 13.60 46.27
#